data_AF-A0A3D9SHV9-F1
#
_entry.id   AF-A0A3D9SHV9-F1
#
_cell.length_a   1.000
_cell.length_b   1.000
_cell.length_c   1.000
_cell.angle_alpha   90.00
_cell.angle_beta   90.00
_cell.angle_gamma   90.00
#
_symmetry.space_group_name_H-M   'P 1'
#
loop_
_entity.id
_entity.type
_entity.pdbx_description
1 polymer ?
#
loop_
_entity_poly.entity_id
_entity_poly.type
_entity_poly.pdbx_seq_one_letter_code
_entity_poly.pdbx_strand_id
1 'polypeptide(L)'
;MRRHRLPVAHFDALAAGLGGPATIRLLRGAELSKLLLRLRALLDVTGPPRPDGIELLAEAQRRAPQTVADLLLYPHVAAWVSACLRRLHATEGATGGDDLAHLGAVAAAAAIRAGMSLDVAVRVRGGTVVLPTLGCAEVGPPGFDGVAAVRSTARGVEVASDHRTVVLPADPHADGPGWWGLRRLDAIAGGRALGVYLDDIDPFRDNHGLGPAPRLAEESLRDWRRTTDAAWDILADHHPHRAEAIAVGLTALVPLAAHRGRRELSATSADAPGAVAITPPGDPLLLAESLVHEFQHVKLCALLDLLPLHAPDDGERFYAPWRDDPRPLGGLLHGAYAYLGVTDFWGRQQRVMTGDDRTFAQYAFVLWRDQTRHAIGRIEGSGRLTANGERFVAGMRASLEAWTDTTVAAEAGAHAEDTAADHALTWRVRHLRPDPADVDQIALAWPGGTPAPPLRRPELTASDREPGTRNTRTGLRHLRLRHPDEFARVRATRGDADVALVAGHGAEAADRYRARLADDPGSAEDWAGLAIAARRGGAAIPALTAFPEVVAAVHHRIGELRGSRPDPLDLARWLTPAVR
;
A
#
# COMPACT_ATOMS: atom_id res chain seq x y z
N MET A 1 12.45 -28.31 12.05
CA MET A 1 11.67 -27.05 11.97
C MET A 1 10.88 -26.88 13.25
N ARG A 2 10.64 -25.65 13.71
CA ARG A 2 9.95 -25.37 14.97
C ARG A 2 8.46 -25.15 14.73
N ARG A 3 7.61 -25.70 15.60
CA ARG A 3 6.18 -25.35 15.62
C ARG A 3 6.02 -23.99 16.28
N HIS A 4 5.43 -23.05 15.56
CA HIS A 4 5.16 -21.70 16.09
C HIS A 4 3.82 -21.67 16.81
N ARG A 5 3.77 -20.90 17.90
CA ARG A 5 2.55 -20.61 18.65
C ARG A 5 2.57 -19.12 18.94
N LEU A 6 1.45 -18.44 18.71
CA LEU A 6 1.28 -17.04 19.04
C LEU A 6 0.54 -16.94 20.39
N PRO A 7 1.20 -16.49 21.47
CA PRO A 7 0.52 -16.30 22.74
C PRO A 7 -0.62 -15.29 22.62
N VAL A 8 -1.69 -15.53 23.37
CA VAL A 8 -2.93 -14.74 23.32
C VAL A 8 -2.67 -13.24 23.50
N ALA A 9 -1.79 -12.85 24.44
CA ALA A 9 -1.46 -11.44 24.65
C ALA A 9 -0.80 -10.79 23.43
N HIS A 10 0.02 -11.53 22.67
CA HIS A 10 0.61 -11.02 21.43
C HIS A 10 -0.42 -10.95 20.30
N PHE A 11 -1.35 -11.90 20.23
CA PHE A 11 -2.48 -11.84 19.31
C PHE A 11 -3.37 -10.63 19.57
N ASP A 12 -3.75 -10.39 20.83
CA ASP A 12 -4.59 -9.24 21.20
C ASP A 12 -3.88 -7.91 20.97
N ALA A 13 -2.57 -7.84 21.22
CA ALA A 13 -1.77 -6.66 20.88
C ALA A 13 -1.75 -6.40 19.36
N LEU A 14 -1.65 -7.45 18.53
CA LEU A 14 -1.77 -7.32 17.07
C LEU A 14 -3.19 -6.89 16.69
N ALA A 15 -4.23 -7.49 17.26
CA ALA A 15 -5.62 -7.10 17.01
C ALA A 15 -5.87 -5.62 17.30
N ALA A 16 -5.21 -5.07 18.32
CA ALA A 16 -5.25 -3.64 18.64
C ALA A 16 -4.43 -2.73 17.69
N GLY A 17 -3.85 -3.28 16.61
CA GLY A 17 -2.97 -2.56 15.69
C GLY A 17 -1.55 -2.33 16.24
N LEU A 18 -1.21 -2.89 17.39
CA LEU A 18 0.11 -2.80 18.04
C LEU A 18 0.95 -4.05 17.70
N GLY A 19 1.83 -4.47 18.60
CA GLY A 19 2.77 -5.58 18.42
C GLY A 19 4.20 -5.10 18.60
N GLY A 20 4.68 -5.12 19.84
CA GLY A 20 6.03 -4.67 20.17
C GLY A 20 7.14 -5.62 19.70
N PRO A 21 8.41 -5.30 20.01
CA PRO A 21 9.59 -6.05 19.56
C PRO A 21 9.53 -7.57 19.72
N ALA A 22 8.99 -8.05 20.85
CA ALA A 22 8.86 -9.48 21.11
C ALA A 22 7.87 -10.17 20.16
N THR A 23 6.75 -9.51 19.84
CA THR A 23 5.79 -10.00 18.85
C THR A 23 6.44 -10.08 17.48
N ILE A 24 7.16 -9.02 17.05
CA ILE A 24 7.81 -8.98 15.74
C ILE A 24 8.87 -10.07 15.60
N ARG A 25 9.67 -10.34 16.65
CA ARG A 25 10.63 -11.45 16.64
C ARG A 25 9.96 -12.82 16.49
N LEU A 26 8.79 -13.01 17.10
CA LEU A 26 8.01 -14.24 16.94
C LEU A 26 7.54 -14.41 15.50
N LEU A 27 6.97 -13.36 14.90
CA LEU A 27 6.54 -13.35 13.51
C LEU A 27 7.72 -13.62 12.56
N ARG A 28 8.87 -12.97 12.77
CA ARG A 28 10.11 -13.23 12.00
C ARG A 28 10.58 -14.68 12.12
N GLY A 29 10.47 -15.29 13.29
CA GLY A 29 10.79 -16.70 13.48
C GLY A 29 9.87 -17.64 12.68
N ALA A 30 8.59 -17.29 12.57
CA ALA A 30 7.62 -17.99 11.74
C ALA A 30 7.96 -17.83 10.25
N GLU A 31 8.23 -16.61 9.79
CA GLU A 31 8.67 -16.32 8.42
C GLU A 31 9.91 -17.11 8.02
N LEU A 32 10.94 -17.16 8.89
CA LEU A 32 12.13 -17.96 8.62
C LEU A 32 11.79 -19.45 8.44
N SER A 33 10.89 -19.99 9.26
CA SER A 33 10.49 -21.40 9.14
C SER A 33 9.67 -21.66 7.88
N LYS A 34 8.80 -20.72 7.50
CA LYS A 34 8.05 -20.74 6.24
C LYS A 34 8.99 -20.68 5.03
N LEU A 35 10.01 -19.83 5.07
CA LEU A 35 10.99 -19.72 4.00
C LEU A 35 11.83 -21.00 3.87
N LEU A 36 12.27 -21.60 4.99
CA LEU A 36 12.97 -22.88 4.97
C LEU A 36 12.09 -24.00 4.40
N LEU A 37 10.78 -24.00 4.69
CA LEU A 37 9.81 -24.93 4.06
C LEU A 37 9.71 -24.71 2.55
N ARG A 38 9.63 -23.45 2.11
CA ARG A 38 9.56 -23.09 0.68
C ARG A 38 10.84 -23.47 -0.06
N LEU A 39 12.01 -23.22 0.53
CA LEU A 39 13.31 -23.67 -0.01
C LEU A 39 13.37 -25.20 -0.09
N ARG A 40 12.88 -25.90 0.93
CA ARG A 40 12.82 -27.36 0.91
C ARG A 40 11.92 -27.88 -0.22
N ALA A 41 10.72 -27.32 -0.35
CA ALA A 41 9.79 -27.66 -1.43
C ALA A 41 10.41 -27.40 -2.81
N LEU A 42 11.14 -26.30 -2.96
CA LEU A 42 11.87 -25.97 -4.18
C LEU A 42 12.89 -27.06 -4.54
N LEU A 43 13.70 -27.49 -3.57
CA LEU A 43 14.70 -28.56 -3.75
C LEU A 43 14.08 -29.92 -4.05
N ASP A 44 12.94 -30.24 -3.42
CA ASP A 44 12.23 -31.49 -3.65
C ASP A 44 11.65 -31.54 -5.08
N VAL A 45 11.18 -30.41 -5.62
CA VAL A 45 10.67 -30.31 -7.01
C VAL A 45 11.80 -30.36 -8.04
N THR A 46 12.96 -29.76 -7.78
CA THR A 46 14.07 -29.73 -8.76
C THR A 46 14.76 -31.07 -8.96
N GLY A 47 14.72 -31.96 -7.96
CA GLY A 47 15.41 -33.26 -8.03
C GLY A 47 16.94 -33.15 -8.17
N PRO A 48 17.64 -34.27 -8.40
CA PRO A 48 19.07 -34.29 -8.72
C PRO A 48 19.36 -34.02 -10.21
N PRO A 49 20.49 -33.37 -10.57
CA PRO A 49 21.49 -32.82 -9.64
C PRO A 49 20.94 -31.60 -8.89
N ARG A 50 21.34 -31.45 -7.63
CA ARG A 50 20.86 -30.32 -6.82
C ARG A 50 21.40 -29.00 -7.38
N PRO A 51 20.67 -27.89 -7.20
CA PRO A 51 21.15 -26.58 -7.62
C PRO A 51 22.46 -26.22 -6.91
N ASP A 52 23.35 -25.56 -7.64
CA ASP A 52 24.64 -25.10 -7.13
C ASP A 52 24.48 -24.24 -5.86
N GLY A 53 25.41 -24.41 -4.92
CA GLY A 53 25.45 -23.63 -3.68
C GLY A 53 24.64 -24.19 -2.50
N ILE A 54 23.77 -25.20 -2.68
CA ILE A 54 22.97 -25.71 -1.55
C ILE A 54 23.82 -26.29 -0.41
N GLU A 55 24.89 -27.01 -0.72
CA GLU A 55 25.79 -27.58 0.27
C GLU A 55 26.58 -26.48 1.00
N LEU A 56 27.02 -25.46 0.25
CA LEU A 56 27.69 -24.29 0.79
C LEU A 56 26.77 -23.50 1.74
N LEU A 57 25.50 -23.29 1.37
CA LEU A 57 24.52 -22.64 2.23
C LEU A 57 24.27 -23.44 3.51
N ALA A 58 24.18 -24.77 3.41
CA ALA A 58 24.03 -25.64 4.58
C ALA A 58 25.25 -25.61 5.51
N GLU A 59 26.46 -25.55 4.95
CA GLU A 59 27.70 -25.38 5.73
C GLU A 59 27.78 -24.00 6.40
N ALA A 60 27.47 -22.93 5.66
CA ALA A 60 27.36 -21.59 6.22
C ALA A 60 26.34 -21.52 7.35
N GLN A 61 25.21 -22.22 7.22
CA GLN A 61 24.19 -22.29 8.27
C GLN A 61 24.69 -23.01 9.52
N ARG A 62 25.47 -24.09 9.38
CA ARG A 62 26.07 -24.80 10.51
C ARG A 62 27.08 -23.93 11.26
N ARG A 63 27.90 -23.18 10.52
CA ARG A 63 28.97 -22.33 11.09
C ARG A 63 28.45 -21.03 11.69
N ALA A 64 27.51 -20.36 11.02
CA ALA A 64 27.01 -19.04 11.38
C ALA A 64 25.46 -18.97 11.25
N PRO A 65 24.72 -19.68 12.13
CA PRO A 65 23.27 -19.85 11.98
C PRO A 65 22.49 -18.54 12.02
N GLN A 66 22.89 -17.57 12.83
CA GLN A 66 22.22 -16.26 12.90
C GLN A 66 22.47 -15.43 11.65
N THR A 67 23.71 -15.41 11.15
CA THR A 67 24.07 -14.72 9.89
C THR A 67 23.23 -15.23 8.72
N VAL A 68 23.09 -16.56 8.60
CA VAL A 68 22.27 -17.17 7.55
C VAL A 68 20.79 -16.92 7.78
N ALA A 69 20.30 -16.96 9.02
CA ALA A 69 18.91 -16.60 9.33
C ALA A 69 18.59 -15.16 8.89
N ASP A 70 19.48 -14.20 9.17
CA ASP A 70 19.31 -12.80 8.75
C ASP A 70 19.36 -12.64 7.23
N LEU A 71 20.24 -13.39 6.54
CA LEU A 71 20.30 -13.40 5.08
C LEU A 71 19.01 -13.96 4.48
N LEU A 72 18.51 -15.07 5.00
CA LEU A 72 17.29 -15.69 4.50
C LEU A 72 16.08 -14.78 4.76
N LEU A 73 16.05 -14.07 5.89
CA LEU A 73 15.05 -13.06 6.18
C LEU A 73 15.21 -11.76 5.38
N TYR A 74 16.20 -11.68 4.47
CA TYR A 74 16.24 -10.60 3.49
C TYR A 74 15.02 -10.69 2.57
N PRO A 75 14.20 -9.62 2.45
CA PRO A 75 12.90 -9.71 1.79
C PRO A 75 12.97 -10.23 0.35
N HIS A 76 14.02 -9.90 -0.40
CA HIS A 76 14.16 -10.30 -1.80
C HIS A 76 14.59 -11.76 -1.98
N VAL A 77 15.24 -12.38 -0.98
CA VAL A 77 15.44 -13.84 -0.96
C VAL A 77 14.09 -14.54 -0.83
N ALA A 78 13.21 -14.07 0.06
CA ALA A 78 11.87 -14.62 0.19
C ALA A 78 11.04 -14.43 -1.10
N ALA A 79 11.14 -13.26 -1.73
CA ALA A 79 10.45 -12.95 -2.98
C ALA A 79 10.91 -13.87 -4.12
N TRP A 80 12.21 -14.09 -4.23
CA TRP A 80 12.81 -15.01 -5.19
C TRP A 80 12.25 -16.42 -5.04
N VAL A 81 12.27 -16.98 -3.81
CA VAL A 81 11.76 -18.35 -3.57
C VAL A 81 10.28 -18.45 -3.93
N SER A 82 9.47 -17.47 -3.53
CA SER A 82 8.05 -17.40 -3.88
C SER A 82 7.83 -17.35 -5.41
N ALA A 83 8.61 -16.54 -6.12
CA ALA A 83 8.52 -16.41 -7.57
C ALA A 83 8.89 -17.74 -8.28
N CYS A 84 9.93 -18.43 -7.81
CA CYS A 84 10.32 -19.73 -8.34
C CYS A 84 9.23 -20.78 -8.15
N LEU A 85 8.65 -20.89 -6.95
CA LEU A 85 7.57 -21.84 -6.67
C LEU A 85 6.31 -21.57 -7.52
N ARG A 86 5.92 -20.30 -7.69
CA ARG A 86 4.78 -19.94 -8.55
C ARG A 86 5.00 -20.35 -10.00
N ARG A 87 6.18 -20.08 -10.56
CA ARG A 87 6.50 -20.48 -11.93
C ARG A 87 6.45 -21.99 -12.09
N LEU A 88 7.08 -22.74 -11.19
CA LEU A 88 7.06 -24.20 -11.20
C LEU A 88 5.64 -24.80 -11.07
N HIS A 89 4.73 -24.10 -10.39
CA HIS A 89 3.33 -24.52 -10.31
C HIS A 89 2.52 -24.17 -11.57
N ALA A 90 2.81 -23.03 -12.20
CA ALA A 90 2.07 -22.54 -13.38
C ALA A 90 2.49 -23.24 -14.68
N THR A 91 3.77 -23.59 -14.83
CA THR A 91 4.27 -24.39 -15.94
C THR A 91 4.35 -25.83 -15.48
N GLU A 92 3.50 -26.73 -15.99
CA GLU A 92 3.56 -28.18 -15.72
C GLU A 92 4.95 -28.76 -16.11
N GLY A 93 5.97 -28.59 -15.26
CA GLY A 93 7.29 -29.17 -15.40
C GLY A 93 8.30 -28.45 -16.33
N ALA A 94 8.07 -27.23 -16.80
CA ALA A 94 9.11 -26.50 -17.57
C ALA A 94 10.19 -25.90 -16.65
N THR A 95 11.45 -26.12 -16.99
CA THR A 95 12.62 -25.81 -16.15
C THR A 95 12.80 -24.31 -15.94
N GLY A 96 12.36 -23.80 -14.78
CA GLY A 96 12.75 -22.50 -14.21
C GLY A 96 14.24 -22.44 -13.79
N GLY A 97 15.11 -23.16 -14.49
CA GLY A 97 16.52 -23.39 -14.14
C GLY A 97 17.32 -22.10 -13.99
N ASP A 98 17.03 -21.10 -14.82
CA ASP A 98 17.70 -19.80 -14.75
C ASP A 98 17.46 -19.09 -13.42
N ASP A 99 16.25 -19.11 -12.87
CA ASP A 99 15.94 -18.46 -11.59
C ASP A 99 16.45 -19.24 -10.39
N LEU A 100 16.44 -20.58 -10.47
CA LEU A 100 17.03 -21.45 -9.45
C LEU A 100 18.53 -21.21 -9.27
N ALA A 101 19.24 -20.82 -10.34
CA ALA A 101 20.66 -20.50 -10.30
C ALA A 101 21.00 -19.30 -9.40
N HIS A 102 20.00 -18.51 -8.96
CA HIS A 102 20.21 -17.48 -7.95
C HIS A 102 20.57 -18.06 -6.56
N LEU A 103 20.30 -19.34 -6.29
CA LEU A 103 20.71 -20.01 -5.05
C LEU A 103 22.24 -19.92 -4.82
N GLY A 104 23.03 -20.02 -5.88
CA GLY A 104 24.49 -19.86 -5.79
C GLY A 104 24.90 -18.51 -5.22
N ALA A 105 24.21 -17.43 -5.61
CA ALA A 105 24.47 -16.09 -5.10
C ALA A 105 24.05 -15.94 -3.62
N VAL A 106 22.92 -16.54 -3.23
CA VAL A 106 22.50 -16.62 -1.82
C VAL A 106 23.53 -17.37 -0.98
N ALA A 107 24.01 -18.53 -1.47
CA ALA A 107 25.01 -19.32 -0.79
C ALA A 107 26.37 -18.60 -0.68
N ALA A 108 26.80 -17.92 -1.74
CA ALA A 108 28.00 -17.09 -1.74
C ALA A 108 27.91 -15.97 -0.69
N ALA A 109 26.81 -15.21 -0.68
CA ALA A 109 26.58 -14.17 0.31
C ALA A 109 26.57 -14.73 1.76
N ALA A 110 25.96 -15.90 1.97
CA ALA A 110 25.94 -16.58 3.27
C ALA A 110 27.36 -16.90 3.75
N ALA A 111 28.18 -17.52 2.90
CA ALA A 111 29.53 -17.93 3.22
C ALA A 111 30.49 -16.74 3.39
N ILE A 112 30.37 -15.68 2.58
CA ILE A 112 31.12 -14.42 2.74
C ILE A 112 30.81 -13.81 4.11
N ARG A 113 29.52 -13.64 4.46
CA ARG A 113 29.12 -13.08 5.75
C ARG A 113 29.48 -13.99 6.94
N ALA A 114 29.65 -15.29 6.71
CA ALA A 114 30.13 -16.25 7.70
C ALA A 114 31.67 -16.31 7.81
N GLY A 115 32.40 -15.50 7.04
CA GLY A 115 33.87 -15.48 7.03
C GLY A 115 34.48 -16.79 6.50
N MET A 116 33.82 -17.45 5.57
CA MET A 116 34.26 -18.71 4.97
C MET A 116 35.02 -18.48 3.67
N SER A 117 35.98 -19.37 3.40
CA SER A 117 36.55 -19.52 2.07
C SER A 117 35.58 -20.29 1.17
N LEU A 118 35.46 -19.89 -0.08
CA LEU A 118 34.57 -20.54 -1.05
C LEU A 118 35.08 -20.32 -2.48
N ASP A 119 34.67 -21.21 -3.38
CA ASP A 119 34.67 -21.02 -4.83
C ASP A 119 33.35 -21.60 -5.35
N VAL A 120 32.45 -20.74 -5.84
CA VAL A 120 31.11 -21.16 -6.28
C VAL A 120 30.70 -20.42 -7.55
N ALA A 121 30.08 -21.16 -8.47
CA ALA A 121 29.47 -20.60 -9.67
C ALA A 121 28.17 -19.85 -9.32
N VAL A 122 27.97 -18.69 -9.94
CA VAL A 122 26.77 -17.85 -9.80
C VAL A 122 26.31 -17.34 -11.16
N ARG A 123 25.00 -17.13 -11.29
CA ARG A 123 24.38 -16.65 -12.53
C ARG A 123 24.62 -15.15 -12.74
N VAL A 124 25.06 -14.77 -13.93
CA VAL A 124 25.23 -13.38 -14.38
C VAL A 124 23.98 -12.91 -15.13
N ARG A 125 23.19 -11.98 -14.60
CA ARG A 125 22.00 -11.46 -15.28
C ARG A 125 22.27 -10.09 -15.89
N GLY A 126 22.11 -9.97 -17.20
CA GLY A 126 22.24 -8.69 -17.90
C GLY A 126 23.58 -7.98 -17.66
N GLY A 127 24.67 -8.73 -17.49
CA GLY A 127 26.02 -8.23 -17.21
C GLY A 127 26.40 -8.17 -15.74
N THR A 128 25.48 -8.52 -14.83
CA THR A 128 25.67 -8.30 -13.38
C THR A 128 25.46 -9.54 -12.52
N VAL A 129 26.11 -9.58 -11.36
CA VAL A 129 25.91 -10.58 -10.31
C VAL A 129 25.53 -9.86 -9.03
N VAL A 130 24.29 -10.07 -8.57
CA VAL A 130 23.84 -9.58 -7.26
C VAL A 130 24.12 -10.64 -6.19
N LEU A 131 24.83 -10.25 -5.15
CA LEU A 131 25.03 -11.01 -3.92
C LEU A 131 24.10 -10.42 -2.83
N PRO A 132 23.00 -11.11 -2.46
CA PRO A 132 22.00 -10.55 -1.54
C PRO A 132 22.61 -10.07 -0.23
N THR A 133 22.12 -8.95 0.30
CA THR A 133 22.65 -8.24 1.49
C THR A 133 24.05 -7.64 1.36
N LEU A 134 24.77 -7.81 0.24
CA LEU A 134 26.12 -7.27 0.03
C LEU A 134 26.14 -6.19 -1.05
N GLY A 135 25.82 -6.55 -2.30
CA GLY A 135 25.92 -5.63 -3.43
C GLY A 135 25.86 -6.34 -4.78
N CYS A 136 26.26 -5.63 -5.82
CA CYS A 136 26.18 -6.05 -7.22
C CYS A 136 27.51 -5.86 -7.93
N ALA A 137 28.02 -6.91 -8.57
CA ALA A 137 29.23 -6.86 -9.40
C ALA A 137 28.86 -6.74 -10.89
N GLU A 138 29.41 -5.75 -11.57
CA GLU A 138 29.36 -5.60 -13.02
C GLU A 138 30.46 -6.44 -13.67
N VAL A 139 30.13 -7.68 -14.04
CA VAL A 139 31.09 -8.67 -14.53
C VAL A 139 31.01 -8.88 -16.05
N GLY A 140 30.15 -8.18 -16.78
CA GLY A 140 30.05 -8.29 -18.23
C GLY A 140 29.34 -7.08 -18.85
N PRO A 141 29.26 -7.01 -20.19
CA PRO A 141 28.53 -5.94 -20.86
C PRO A 141 27.02 -6.02 -20.58
N PRO A 142 26.27 -4.90 -20.72
CA PRO A 142 24.82 -4.91 -20.58
C PRO A 142 24.15 -5.96 -21.47
N GLY A 143 23.22 -6.73 -20.91
CA GLY A 143 22.54 -7.82 -21.63
C GLY A 143 23.30 -9.14 -21.68
N PHE A 144 24.51 -9.23 -21.11
CA PHE A 144 25.24 -10.50 -21.02
C PHE A 144 24.61 -11.44 -19.98
N ASP A 145 24.26 -12.64 -20.43
CA ASP A 145 23.80 -13.73 -19.59
C ASP A 145 24.84 -14.86 -19.61
N GLY A 146 25.37 -15.22 -18.43
CA GLY A 146 26.31 -16.34 -18.29
C GLY A 146 26.52 -16.77 -16.84
N VAL A 147 27.72 -17.27 -16.56
CA VAL A 147 28.16 -17.73 -15.24
C VAL A 147 29.41 -16.95 -14.83
N ALA A 148 29.52 -16.64 -13.54
CA ALA A 148 30.72 -16.09 -12.92
C ALA A 148 31.11 -16.97 -11.73
N ALA A 149 32.39 -16.96 -11.34
CA ALA A 149 32.87 -17.57 -10.12
C ALA A 149 32.98 -16.51 -9.02
N VAL A 150 32.40 -16.77 -7.85
CA VAL A 150 32.65 -15.99 -6.63
C VAL A 150 33.69 -16.74 -5.82
N ARG A 151 34.80 -16.06 -5.50
CA ARG A 151 35.86 -16.62 -4.66
C ARG A 151 36.07 -15.78 -3.42
N SER A 152 36.04 -16.43 -2.27
CA SER A 152 36.35 -15.82 -0.98
C SER A 152 37.61 -16.47 -0.42
N THR A 153 38.62 -15.66 -0.11
CA THR A 153 39.90 -16.11 0.46
C THR A 153 40.35 -15.16 1.58
N ALA A 154 41.45 -15.48 2.25
CA ALA A 154 42.08 -14.57 3.21
C ALA A 154 42.53 -13.22 2.61
N ARG A 155 42.65 -13.12 1.27
CA ARG A 155 43.05 -11.89 0.57
C ARG A 155 41.89 -10.98 0.20
N GLY A 156 40.65 -11.44 0.36
CA GLY A 156 39.44 -10.73 -0.04
C GLY A 156 38.49 -11.59 -0.86
N VAL A 157 37.47 -10.94 -1.40
CA VAL A 157 36.43 -11.56 -2.21
C VAL A 157 36.47 -11.00 -3.63
N GLU A 158 36.41 -11.87 -4.62
CA GLU A 158 36.33 -11.51 -6.03
C GLU A 158 35.16 -12.21 -6.72
N VAL A 159 34.59 -11.55 -7.72
CA VAL A 159 33.60 -12.12 -8.66
C VAL A 159 34.19 -12.01 -10.06
N ALA A 160 34.40 -13.14 -10.71
CA ALA A 160 35.09 -13.21 -12.00
C ALA A 160 34.24 -13.92 -13.06
N SER A 161 34.14 -13.30 -14.24
CA SER A 161 33.66 -13.92 -15.47
C SER A 161 34.76 -13.90 -16.53
N ASP A 162 34.47 -14.44 -17.72
CA ASP A 162 35.38 -14.34 -18.88
C ASP A 162 35.58 -12.89 -19.38
N HIS A 163 34.73 -11.95 -18.95
CA HIS A 163 34.80 -10.54 -19.37
C HIS A 163 35.51 -9.64 -18.36
N ARG A 164 35.28 -9.85 -17.06
CA ARG A 164 35.76 -8.94 -16.02
C ARG A 164 35.84 -9.65 -14.66
N THR A 165 36.88 -9.27 -13.91
CA THR A 165 36.99 -9.57 -12.48
C THR A 165 36.71 -8.30 -11.67
N VAL A 166 35.81 -8.41 -10.69
CA VAL A 166 35.46 -7.36 -9.74
C VAL A 166 35.89 -7.81 -8.36
N VAL A 167 36.68 -6.99 -7.68
CA VAL A 167 37.08 -7.22 -6.28
C VAL A 167 36.13 -6.45 -5.37
N LEU A 168 35.55 -7.12 -4.38
CA LEU A 168 34.69 -6.46 -3.42
C LEU A 168 35.51 -5.47 -2.57
N PRO A 169 35.00 -4.25 -2.32
CA PRO A 169 35.62 -3.32 -1.40
C PRO A 169 35.63 -3.86 0.04
N ALA A 170 36.50 -3.29 0.89
CA ALA A 170 36.60 -3.68 2.30
C ALA A 170 35.26 -3.51 3.06
N ASP A 171 34.54 -2.43 2.75
CA ASP A 171 33.13 -2.29 3.10
C ASP A 171 32.28 -2.66 1.87
N PRO A 172 31.60 -3.83 1.85
CA PRO A 172 30.80 -4.26 0.71
C PRO A 172 29.60 -3.35 0.44
N HIS A 173 29.20 -2.48 1.38
CA HIS A 173 28.11 -1.52 1.19
C HIS A 173 28.55 -0.22 0.52
N ALA A 174 29.86 -0.01 0.34
CA ALA A 174 30.41 1.10 -0.41
C ALA A 174 30.51 0.76 -1.91
N ASP A 175 30.37 1.77 -2.76
CA ASP A 175 30.61 1.63 -4.20
C ASP A 175 32.12 1.52 -4.49
N GLY A 176 32.48 0.75 -5.51
CA GLY A 176 33.86 0.52 -5.94
C GLY A 176 33.97 0.21 -7.43
N PRO A 177 35.18 0.00 -7.97
CA PRO A 177 35.38 -0.26 -9.40
C PRO A 177 34.63 -1.51 -9.88
N GLY A 178 33.49 -1.31 -10.56
CA GLY A 178 32.62 -2.41 -11.01
C GLY A 178 31.77 -3.05 -9.92
N TRP A 179 31.71 -2.43 -8.74
CA TRP A 179 30.92 -2.89 -7.61
C TRP A 179 29.95 -1.81 -7.17
N TRP A 180 28.66 -2.15 -7.10
CA TRP A 180 27.64 -1.31 -6.47
C TRP A 180 27.28 -1.91 -5.12
N GLY A 181 27.61 -1.21 -4.04
CA GLY A 181 27.28 -1.65 -2.69
C GLY A 181 25.77 -1.57 -2.43
N LEU A 182 25.22 -2.54 -1.70
CA LEU A 182 23.85 -2.42 -1.20
C LEU A 182 23.83 -1.37 -0.10
N ARG A 183 23.26 -0.20 -0.39
CA ARG A 183 23.33 0.97 0.49
C ARG A 183 22.45 0.77 1.73
N ARG A 184 22.84 1.44 2.81
CA ARG A 184 22.09 1.45 4.08
C ARG A 184 21.65 2.86 4.45
N LEU A 185 20.49 2.92 5.07
CA LEU A 185 19.98 4.08 5.78
C LEU A 185 19.97 3.73 7.26
N ASP A 186 20.70 4.51 8.04
CA ASP A 186 20.79 4.34 9.48
C ASP A 186 20.35 5.66 10.13
N ALA A 187 19.37 5.60 11.02
CA ALA A 187 18.81 6.75 11.72
C ALA A 187 18.74 6.47 13.22
N ILE A 188 19.05 7.45 14.06
CA ILE A 188 19.06 7.30 15.52
C ILE A 188 18.35 8.50 16.16
N ALA A 189 17.27 8.24 16.89
CA ALA A 189 16.46 9.26 17.54
C ALA A 189 15.87 8.70 18.84
N GLY A 190 15.79 9.52 19.91
CA GLY A 190 15.18 9.11 21.18
C GLY A 190 15.72 7.80 21.79
N GLY A 191 17.01 7.48 21.57
CA GLY A 191 17.63 6.21 22.00
C GLY A 191 17.25 4.98 21.19
N ARG A 192 16.61 5.15 20.03
CA ARG A 192 16.14 4.08 19.13
C ARG A 192 16.87 4.19 17.79
N ALA A 193 17.38 3.08 17.30
CA ALA A 193 18.08 3.01 16.00
C ALA A 193 17.21 2.28 14.96
N LEU A 194 17.14 2.84 13.76
CA LEU A 194 16.66 2.19 12.55
C LEU A 194 17.87 1.90 11.67
N GLY A 195 17.96 0.68 11.14
CA GLY A 195 18.94 0.32 10.12
C GLY A 195 18.24 -0.50 9.04
N VAL A 196 18.14 0.05 7.83
CA VAL A 196 17.45 -0.59 6.70
C VAL A 196 18.31 -0.52 5.44
N TYR A 197 18.19 -1.51 4.57
CA TYR A 197 18.76 -1.43 3.23
C TYR A 197 17.93 -0.47 2.37
N LEU A 198 18.60 0.35 1.57
CA LEU A 198 17.98 1.05 0.46
C LEU A 198 18.30 0.27 -0.80
N ASP A 199 17.37 -0.59 -1.21
CA ASP A 199 17.61 -1.54 -2.28
C ASP A 199 17.15 -0.98 -3.64
N ASP A 200 18.13 -0.52 -4.41
CA ASP A 200 18.00 -0.08 -5.79
C ASP A 200 18.74 -1.01 -6.79
N ILE A 201 19.14 -2.23 -6.36
CA ILE A 201 19.98 -3.15 -7.16
C ILE A 201 19.45 -4.59 -7.27
N ASP A 202 18.72 -5.14 -6.28
CA ASP A 202 18.34 -6.55 -6.29
C ASP A 202 17.31 -6.86 -7.39
N PRO A 203 17.51 -7.91 -8.21
CA PRO A 203 16.61 -8.23 -9.32
C PRO A 203 15.22 -8.68 -8.89
N PHE A 204 15.03 -9.12 -7.65
CA PHE A 204 13.75 -9.58 -7.10
C PHE A 204 13.04 -8.51 -6.25
N ARG A 205 13.46 -7.24 -6.36
CA ARG A 205 12.84 -6.11 -5.64
C ARG A 205 11.52 -5.60 -6.22
N ASP A 206 11.24 -5.86 -7.50
CA ASP A 206 9.94 -5.50 -8.13
C ASP A 206 8.91 -6.62 -8.01
N ASN A 207 8.64 -7.10 -6.81
CA ASN A 207 7.58 -8.08 -6.57
C ASN A 207 6.16 -7.49 -6.70
N HIS A 208 6.05 -6.17 -6.87
CA HIS A 208 4.79 -5.44 -6.98
C HIS A 208 4.40 -5.09 -8.42
N GLY A 209 5.35 -5.17 -9.37
CA GLY A 209 5.15 -4.68 -10.73
C GLY A 209 4.95 -3.16 -10.79
N LEU A 210 5.53 -2.42 -9.84
CA LEU A 210 5.35 -0.96 -9.72
C LEU A 210 6.49 -0.18 -10.37
N GLY A 211 7.51 -0.87 -10.91
CA GLY A 211 8.65 -0.24 -11.56
C GLY A 211 9.61 0.36 -10.54
N PRO A 212 10.60 -0.40 -10.04
CA PRO A 212 11.60 0.10 -9.11
C PRO A 212 12.46 1.15 -9.80
N ALA A 213 13.01 2.06 -9.01
CA ALA A 213 14.00 2.99 -9.52
C ALA A 213 15.25 2.24 -10.01
N PRO A 214 15.95 2.78 -11.02
CA PRO A 214 17.33 2.37 -11.29
C PRO A 214 18.24 2.76 -10.12
N ARG A 215 19.53 2.38 -10.19
CA ARG A 215 20.55 2.80 -9.22
C ARG A 215 20.47 4.31 -8.96
N LEU A 216 20.29 4.70 -7.71
CA LEU A 216 20.06 6.09 -7.35
C LEU A 216 21.34 6.93 -7.51
N ALA A 217 21.19 8.16 -7.98
CA ALA A 217 22.25 9.16 -7.95
C ALA A 217 22.53 9.62 -6.51
N GLU A 218 23.72 10.17 -6.28
CA GLU A 218 24.17 10.59 -4.93
C GLU A 218 23.29 11.69 -4.31
N GLU A 219 22.73 12.57 -5.13
CA GLU A 219 21.76 13.58 -4.66
C GLU A 219 20.48 12.93 -4.10
N SER A 220 19.88 12.01 -4.86
CA SER A 220 18.70 11.28 -4.40
C SER A 220 19.00 10.43 -3.16
N LEU A 221 20.19 9.83 -3.07
CA LEU A 221 20.61 9.10 -1.86
C LEU A 221 20.69 10.03 -0.63
N ARG A 222 21.24 11.24 -0.79
CA ARG A 222 21.27 12.24 0.30
C ARG A 222 19.86 12.66 0.73
N ASP A 223 18.93 12.79 -0.22
CA ASP A 223 17.53 13.07 0.10
C ASP A 223 16.88 11.92 0.86
N TRP A 224 17.09 10.67 0.44
CA TRP A 224 16.61 9.49 1.18
C TRP A 224 17.13 9.45 2.62
N ARG A 225 18.42 9.74 2.84
CA ARG A 225 19.00 9.82 4.19
C ARG A 225 18.29 10.90 5.02
N ARG A 226 18.27 12.14 4.53
CA ARG A 226 17.67 13.28 5.22
C ARG A 226 16.19 13.04 5.56
N THR A 227 15.40 12.54 4.61
CA THR A 227 13.97 12.31 4.83
C THR A 227 13.74 11.13 5.79
N THR A 228 14.56 10.07 5.71
CA THR A 228 14.46 8.93 6.63
C THR A 228 14.84 9.31 8.05
N ASP A 229 15.89 10.11 8.23
CA ASP A 229 16.30 10.63 9.54
C ASP A 229 15.16 11.44 10.17
N ALA A 230 14.61 12.41 9.45
CA ALA A 230 13.52 13.25 9.94
C ALA A 230 12.22 12.48 10.18
N ALA A 231 11.91 11.47 9.35
CA ALA A 231 10.76 10.59 9.58
C ALA A 231 10.97 9.71 10.82
N TRP A 232 12.21 9.27 11.06
CA TRP A 232 12.57 8.49 12.24
C TRP A 232 12.49 9.33 13.52
N ASP A 233 12.90 10.59 13.49
CA ASP A 233 12.72 11.53 14.61
C ASP A 233 11.25 11.60 15.04
N ILE A 234 10.33 11.80 14.07
CA ILE A 234 8.88 11.83 14.33
C ILE A 234 8.42 10.53 14.99
N LEU A 235 8.81 9.37 14.45
CA LEU A 235 8.39 8.08 14.98
C LEU A 235 8.98 7.78 16.35
N ALA A 236 10.26 8.08 16.59
CA ALA A 236 10.93 7.81 17.84
C ALA A 236 10.39 8.68 18.98
N ASP A 237 10.13 9.97 18.71
CA ASP A 237 9.72 10.94 19.72
C ASP A 237 8.23 10.88 20.05
N HIS A 238 7.38 10.62 19.04
CA HIS A 238 5.92 10.70 19.21
C HIS A 238 5.19 9.37 19.06
N HIS A 239 5.86 8.35 18.51
CA HIS A 239 5.28 7.01 18.27
C HIS A 239 6.22 5.87 18.72
N PRO A 240 6.80 5.92 19.94
CA PRO A 240 7.93 5.06 20.33
C PRO A 240 7.63 3.56 20.21
N HIS A 241 6.41 3.13 20.52
CA HIS A 241 6.01 1.73 20.37
C HIS A 241 5.98 1.27 18.90
N ARG A 242 5.68 2.16 17.96
CA ARG A 242 5.72 1.88 16.52
C ARG A 242 7.16 1.84 16.03
N ALA A 243 7.97 2.82 16.43
CA ALA A 243 9.40 2.87 16.12
C ALA A 243 10.09 1.57 16.58
N GLU A 244 9.90 1.14 17.82
CA GLU A 244 10.48 -0.09 18.36
C GLU A 244 10.10 -1.34 17.56
N ALA A 245 8.85 -1.44 17.10
CA ALA A 245 8.40 -2.56 16.29
C ALA A 245 8.99 -2.51 14.87
N ILE A 246 8.99 -1.33 14.24
CA ILE A 246 9.55 -1.08 12.90
C ILE A 246 11.05 -1.40 12.88
N ALA A 247 11.82 -0.92 13.84
CA ALA A 247 13.26 -1.18 13.95
C ALA A 247 13.61 -2.68 13.97
N VAL A 248 12.68 -3.53 14.45
CA VAL A 248 12.89 -4.98 14.53
C VAL A 248 12.39 -5.69 13.28
N GLY A 249 11.42 -5.15 12.54
CA GLY A 249 10.74 -5.88 11.47
C GLY A 249 10.98 -5.36 10.06
N LEU A 250 11.31 -4.08 9.90
CA LEU A 250 11.61 -3.48 8.61
C LEU A 250 13.09 -3.74 8.27
N THR A 251 13.33 -4.29 7.08
CA THR A 251 14.67 -4.69 6.62
C THR A 251 15.12 -3.89 5.40
N ALA A 252 14.19 -3.56 4.49
CA ALA A 252 14.52 -2.88 3.25
C ALA A 252 13.46 -1.85 2.83
N LEU A 253 13.94 -0.74 2.27
CA LEU A 253 13.17 0.22 1.49
C LEU A 253 13.55 0.06 0.02
N VAL A 254 12.56 -0.11 -0.85
CA VAL A 254 12.75 -0.24 -2.30
C VAL A 254 12.28 1.06 -2.96
N PRO A 255 13.19 1.90 -3.48
CA PRO A 255 12.80 3.11 -4.19
C PRO A 255 12.03 2.77 -5.45
N LEU A 256 10.87 3.40 -5.65
CA LEU A 256 10.10 3.30 -6.90
C LEU A 256 10.50 4.41 -7.88
N ALA A 257 10.45 4.12 -9.17
CA ALA A 257 10.71 5.14 -10.18
C ALA A 257 9.63 6.24 -10.09
N ALA A 258 10.05 7.50 -10.11
CA ALA A 258 9.12 8.63 -10.12
C ALA A 258 8.40 8.68 -11.47
N HIS A 259 7.14 8.27 -11.50
CA HIS A 259 6.29 8.40 -12.68
C HIS A 259 5.60 9.76 -12.61
N ARG A 260 5.90 10.68 -13.54
CA ARG A 260 5.29 12.02 -13.60
C ARG A 260 3.76 11.88 -13.52
N GLY A 261 3.16 12.43 -12.46
CA GLY A 261 1.71 12.42 -12.25
C GLY A 261 1.13 11.23 -11.47
N ARG A 262 1.93 10.20 -11.09
CA ARG A 262 1.49 9.14 -10.16
C ARG A 262 1.72 9.59 -8.69
N ARG A 263 0.91 9.06 -7.76
CA ARG A 263 0.96 9.38 -6.32
C ARG A 263 2.34 9.01 -5.73
N GLU A 264 2.64 9.50 -4.53
CA GLU A 264 3.47 8.76 -3.59
C GLU A 264 2.88 7.34 -3.45
N LEU A 265 3.47 6.37 -4.14
CA LEU A 265 3.07 4.98 -4.07
C LEU A 265 3.86 4.35 -2.93
N SER A 266 3.14 3.63 -2.07
CA SER A 266 3.75 2.70 -1.14
C SER A 266 3.08 1.33 -1.29
N ALA A 267 3.84 0.26 -1.15
CA ALA A 267 3.34 -1.10 -1.22
C ALA A 267 4.18 -2.08 -0.38
N THR A 268 3.48 -3.09 0.16
CA THR A 268 4.05 -4.23 0.89
C THR A 268 3.51 -5.53 0.33
N SER A 269 4.37 -6.56 0.24
CA SER A 269 4.03 -7.86 -0.33
C SER A 269 4.19 -8.96 0.71
N ALA A 270 3.24 -9.90 0.74
CA ALA A 270 3.37 -11.12 1.53
C ALA A 270 4.54 -12.03 1.07
N ASP A 271 5.10 -11.77 -0.13
CA ASP A 271 6.26 -12.49 -0.63
C ASP A 271 7.61 -11.89 -0.23
N ALA A 272 7.64 -10.63 0.21
CA ALA A 272 8.85 -9.97 0.69
C ALA A 272 8.61 -9.37 2.08
N PRO A 273 8.45 -10.21 3.12
CA PRO A 273 8.21 -9.73 4.47
C PRO A 273 9.36 -8.81 4.92
N GLY A 274 9.00 -7.61 5.37
CA GLY A 274 9.97 -6.60 5.84
C GLY A 274 10.55 -5.69 4.75
N ALA A 275 10.08 -5.78 3.50
CA ALA A 275 10.32 -4.76 2.47
C ALA A 275 9.14 -3.81 2.32
N VAL A 276 9.44 -2.54 2.11
CA VAL A 276 8.47 -1.51 1.72
C VAL A 276 8.95 -0.86 0.44
N ALA A 277 8.17 -0.99 -0.63
CA ALA A 277 8.42 -0.24 -1.85
C ALA A 277 7.76 1.13 -1.74
N ILE A 278 8.52 2.20 -1.97
CA ILE A 278 8.00 3.56 -1.80
C ILE A 278 8.62 4.55 -2.80
N THR A 279 7.78 5.41 -3.35
CA THR A 279 8.21 6.56 -4.18
C THR A 279 9.03 7.53 -3.31
N PRO A 280 10.09 8.18 -3.83
CA PRO A 280 10.91 9.10 -3.05
C PRO A 280 10.05 10.17 -2.34
N PRO A 281 9.98 10.16 -1.01
CA PRO A 281 9.16 11.12 -0.29
C PRO A 281 9.90 12.45 -0.18
N GLY A 282 9.23 13.54 -0.58
CA GLY A 282 9.68 14.91 -0.33
C GLY A 282 9.31 15.41 1.08
N ASP A 283 8.41 14.71 1.77
CA ASP A 283 7.86 15.07 3.08
C ASP A 283 8.15 13.98 4.13
N PRO A 284 8.98 14.24 5.15
CA PRO A 284 9.28 13.30 6.23
C PRO A 284 8.04 12.83 7.01
N LEU A 285 7.01 13.68 7.13
CA LEU A 285 5.79 13.34 7.85
C LEU A 285 5.00 12.26 7.11
N LEU A 286 4.92 12.38 5.79
CA LEU A 286 4.25 11.38 4.93
C LEU A 286 5.07 10.09 4.85
N LEU A 287 6.41 10.16 4.84
CA LEU A 287 7.23 8.96 4.98
C LEU A 287 6.96 8.25 6.32
N ALA A 288 6.89 8.97 7.44
CA ALA A 288 6.57 8.37 8.75
C ALA A 288 5.19 7.69 8.74
N GLU A 289 4.16 8.34 8.17
CA GLU A 289 2.83 7.74 7.99
C GLU A 289 2.90 6.48 7.12
N SER A 290 3.57 6.53 5.98
CA SER A 290 3.72 5.39 5.06
C SER A 290 4.44 4.22 5.73
N LEU A 291 5.51 4.46 6.49
CA LEU A 291 6.19 3.40 7.24
C LEU A 291 5.23 2.73 8.24
N VAL A 292 4.40 3.51 8.94
CA VAL A 292 3.37 2.96 9.84
C VAL A 292 2.34 2.14 9.06
N HIS A 293 1.83 2.67 7.95
CA HIS A 293 0.84 2.01 7.09
C HIS A 293 1.36 0.66 6.59
N GLU A 294 2.52 0.68 5.93
CA GLU A 294 3.10 -0.49 5.28
C GLU A 294 3.54 -1.53 6.32
N PHE A 295 4.05 -1.09 7.48
CA PHE A 295 4.40 -2.02 8.54
C PHE A 295 3.18 -2.74 9.16
N GLN A 296 1.99 -2.14 9.12
CA GLN A 296 0.77 -2.87 9.47
C GLN A 296 0.49 -4.01 8.48
N HIS A 297 0.67 -3.78 7.17
CA HIS A 297 0.57 -4.86 6.18
C HIS A 297 1.60 -5.96 6.45
N VAL A 298 2.86 -5.61 6.75
CA VAL A 298 3.90 -6.60 7.12
C VAL A 298 3.43 -7.49 8.28
N LYS A 299 2.92 -6.87 9.36
CA LYS A 299 2.43 -7.61 10.53
C LYS A 299 1.24 -8.52 10.22
N LEU A 300 0.28 -8.03 9.44
CA LEU A 300 -0.92 -8.81 9.11
C LEU A 300 -0.61 -9.97 8.17
N CYS A 301 0.24 -9.77 7.16
CA CYS A 301 0.71 -10.85 6.28
C CYS A 301 1.31 -12.00 7.11
N ALA A 302 2.25 -11.69 8.01
CA ALA A 302 2.90 -12.69 8.84
C ALA A 302 1.94 -13.36 9.85
N LEU A 303 0.89 -12.65 10.30
CA LEU A 303 -0.16 -13.23 11.13
C LEU A 303 -1.03 -14.21 10.34
N LEU A 304 -1.43 -13.85 9.11
CA LEU A 304 -2.29 -14.69 8.26
C LEU A 304 -1.61 -15.99 7.83
N ASP A 305 -0.28 -16.01 7.79
CA ASP A 305 0.50 -17.24 7.60
C ASP A 305 0.43 -18.21 8.78
N LEU A 306 0.07 -17.72 9.97
CA LEU A 306 -0.08 -18.53 11.17
C LEU A 306 -1.53 -18.95 11.43
N LEU A 307 -2.48 -18.05 11.18
CA LEU A 307 -3.88 -18.21 11.54
C LEU A 307 -4.81 -17.56 10.50
N PRO A 308 -5.79 -18.30 9.94
CA PRO A 308 -6.79 -17.69 9.07
C PRO A 308 -7.74 -16.80 9.89
N LEU A 309 -7.97 -15.58 9.42
CA LEU A 309 -8.91 -14.63 10.03
C LEU A 309 -10.26 -14.56 9.28
N HIS A 310 -10.32 -15.03 8.04
CA HIS A 310 -11.55 -15.06 7.25
C HIS A 310 -11.59 -16.30 6.36
N ALA A 311 -12.78 -16.64 5.88
CA ALA A 311 -12.97 -17.67 4.86
C ALA A 311 -12.28 -17.28 3.53
N PRO A 312 -11.96 -18.25 2.65
CA PRO A 312 -11.41 -17.97 1.31
C PRO A 312 -12.31 -17.02 0.50
N ASP A 313 -11.74 -16.31 -0.47
CA ASP A 313 -12.54 -15.45 -1.38
C ASP A 313 -13.63 -16.28 -2.09
N ASP A 314 -14.87 -15.79 -2.04
CA ASP A 314 -16.04 -16.39 -2.72
C ASP A 314 -16.53 -15.54 -3.91
N GLY A 315 -15.78 -14.49 -4.25
CA GLY A 315 -16.16 -13.56 -5.30
C GLY A 315 -16.94 -12.34 -4.81
N GLU A 316 -17.40 -12.30 -3.55
CA GLU A 316 -18.05 -11.11 -2.98
C GLU A 316 -17.06 -9.93 -2.95
N ARG A 317 -17.55 -8.74 -3.29
CA ARG A 317 -16.73 -7.52 -3.36
C ARG A 317 -17.37 -6.42 -2.54
N PHE A 318 -16.53 -5.62 -1.91
CA PHE A 318 -16.89 -4.58 -0.97
C PHE A 318 -16.33 -3.23 -1.40
N TYR A 319 -17.04 -2.17 -1.03
CA TYR A 319 -16.49 -0.82 -1.07
C TYR A 319 -15.32 -0.68 -0.08
N ALA A 320 -14.19 -0.16 -0.57
CA ALA A 320 -13.02 0.17 0.25
C ALA A 320 -12.77 1.69 0.19
N PRO A 321 -12.85 2.42 1.32
CA PRO A 321 -12.80 3.89 1.32
C PRO A 321 -11.51 4.57 0.82
N TRP A 322 -10.46 3.78 0.55
CA TRP A 322 -9.12 4.21 0.16
C TRP A 322 -8.70 3.69 -1.22
N ARG A 323 -9.59 3.00 -1.93
CA ARG A 323 -9.35 2.45 -3.27
C ARG A 323 -10.58 2.60 -4.15
N ASP A 324 -10.31 2.87 -5.43
CA ASP A 324 -11.37 3.00 -6.43
C ASP A 324 -11.96 1.63 -6.81
N ASP A 325 -11.20 0.53 -6.81
CA ASP A 325 -11.71 -0.80 -7.17
C ASP A 325 -12.46 -1.50 -6.01
N PRO A 326 -13.56 -2.23 -6.30
CA PRO A 326 -14.18 -3.12 -5.33
C PRO A 326 -13.21 -4.20 -4.83
N ARG A 327 -13.20 -4.48 -3.53
CA ARG A 327 -12.19 -5.35 -2.88
C ARG A 327 -12.80 -6.64 -2.34
N PRO A 328 -12.09 -7.78 -2.39
CA PRO A 328 -12.47 -8.95 -1.60
C PRO A 328 -12.32 -8.67 -0.11
N LEU A 329 -12.96 -9.49 0.75
CA LEU A 329 -12.94 -9.33 2.20
C LEU A 329 -11.52 -9.24 2.78
N GLY A 330 -10.61 -10.11 2.34
CA GLY A 330 -9.20 -10.06 2.77
C GLY A 330 -8.52 -8.74 2.40
N GLY A 331 -8.79 -8.22 1.20
CA GLY A 331 -8.27 -6.91 0.78
C GLY A 331 -8.82 -5.75 1.62
N LEU A 332 -10.09 -5.83 2.04
CA LEU A 332 -10.70 -4.84 2.93
C LEU A 332 -10.11 -4.92 4.35
N LEU A 333 -9.90 -6.14 4.88
CA LEU A 333 -9.25 -6.37 6.17
C LEU A 333 -7.82 -5.79 6.20
N HIS A 334 -7.04 -6.04 5.15
CA HIS A 334 -5.69 -5.47 5.03
C HIS A 334 -5.69 -3.95 5.12
N GLY A 335 -6.55 -3.29 4.33
CA GLY A 335 -6.62 -1.83 4.35
C GLY A 335 -7.13 -1.28 5.69
N ALA A 336 -8.16 -1.91 6.28
CA ALA A 336 -8.68 -1.49 7.58
C ALA A 336 -7.61 -1.59 8.69
N TYR A 337 -6.80 -2.65 8.67
CA TYR A 337 -5.71 -2.81 9.63
C TYR A 337 -4.57 -1.80 9.44
N ALA A 338 -4.25 -1.46 8.18
CA ALA A 338 -3.28 -0.41 7.89
C ALA A 338 -3.77 0.98 8.34
N TYR A 339 -4.99 1.35 7.99
CA TYR A 339 -5.56 2.64 8.37
C TYR A 339 -5.92 2.74 9.85
N LEU A 340 -6.05 1.63 10.59
CA LEU A 340 -6.06 1.64 12.05
C LEU A 340 -4.73 2.18 12.61
N GLY A 341 -3.60 1.78 12.02
CA GLY A 341 -2.29 2.33 12.36
C GLY A 341 -2.16 3.82 12.05
N VAL A 342 -2.60 4.21 10.86
CA VAL A 342 -2.60 5.60 10.39
C VAL A 342 -3.50 6.49 11.26
N THR A 343 -4.66 5.97 11.70
CA THR A 343 -5.57 6.71 12.60
C THR A 343 -4.90 7.02 13.93
N ASP A 344 -4.25 6.04 14.57
CA ASP A 344 -3.51 6.28 15.81
C ASP A 344 -2.31 7.22 15.59
N PHE A 345 -1.61 7.11 14.46
CA PHE A 345 -0.53 8.03 14.08
C PHE A 345 -1.06 9.48 14.05
N TRP A 346 -2.07 9.78 13.24
CA TRP A 346 -2.59 11.15 13.14
C TRP A 346 -3.26 11.62 14.44
N GLY A 347 -3.91 10.73 15.19
CA GLY A 347 -4.51 11.02 16.49
C GLY A 347 -3.51 11.48 17.55
N ARG A 348 -2.29 10.96 17.50
CA ARG A 348 -1.16 11.41 18.34
C ARG A 348 -0.48 12.62 17.74
N GLN A 349 -0.20 12.60 16.44
CA GLN A 349 0.57 13.64 15.75
C GLN A 349 -0.11 15.01 15.84
N GLN A 350 -1.45 15.07 15.74
CA GLN A 350 -2.18 16.33 15.88
C GLN A 350 -1.97 17.04 17.24
N ARG A 351 -1.46 16.35 18.27
CA ARG A 351 -1.26 16.92 19.62
C ARG A 351 0.05 17.70 19.73
N VAL A 352 1.00 17.43 18.84
CA VAL A 352 2.34 18.04 18.85
C VAL A 352 2.54 19.04 17.72
N MET A 353 1.63 19.06 16.73
CA MET A 353 1.66 20.01 15.62
C MET A 353 0.94 21.32 15.97
N THR A 354 1.24 22.38 15.23
CA THR A 354 0.66 23.73 15.38
C THR A 354 0.19 24.30 14.05
N GLY A 355 -0.67 25.31 14.08
CA GLY A 355 -1.12 26.03 12.88
C GLY A 355 -1.81 25.15 11.84
N ASP A 356 -1.59 25.47 10.56
CA ASP A 356 -2.19 24.80 9.40
C ASP A 356 -1.87 23.29 9.34
N ASP A 357 -0.64 22.92 9.69
CA ASP A 357 -0.22 21.53 9.77
C ASP A 357 -0.99 20.74 10.85
N ARG A 358 -1.37 21.38 11.97
CA ARG A 358 -2.26 20.76 12.96
C ARG A 358 -3.66 20.53 12.39
N THR A 359 -4.20 21.50 11.66
CA THR A 359 -5.52 21.39 11.02
C THR A 359 -5.52 20.25 9.99
N PHE A 360 -4.44 20.11 9.22
CA PHE A 360 -4.26 18.99 8.31
C PHE A 360 -4.19 17.65 9.06
N ALA A 361 -3.42 17.55 10.14
CA ALA A 361 -3.34 16.34 10.96
C ALA A 361 -4.71 15.95 11.54
N GLN A 362 -5.50 16.92 11.97
CA GLN A 362 -6.88 16.72 12.43
C GLN A 362 -7.79 16.21 11.32
N TYR A 363 -7.65 16.77 10.11
CA TYR A 363 -8.38 16.32 8.92
C TYR A 363 -8.06 14.86 8.60
N ALA A 364 -6.77 14.51 8.54
CA ALA A 364 -6.32 13.15 8.25
C ALA A 364 -6.78 12.17 9.33
N PHE A 365 -6.68 12.56 10.61
CA PHE A 365 -7.20 11.77 11.73
C PHE A 365 -8.69 11.45 11.59
N VAL A 366 -9.54 12.46 11.35
CA VAL A 366 -10.99 12.23 11.23
C VAL A 366 -11.31 11.38 10.01
N LEU A 367 -10.70 11.69 8.86
CA LEU A 367 -10.90 10.95 7.63
C LEU A 367 -10.62 9.46 7.84
N TRP A 368 -9.43 9.13 8.34
CA TRP A 368 -9.01 7.74 8.50
C TRP A 368 -9.76 7.04 9.62
N ARG A 369 -10.09 7.73 10.72
CA ARG A 369 -10.91 7.17 11.80
C ARG A 369 -12.26 6.72 11.27
N ASP A 370 -12.96 7.60 10.55
CA ASP A 370 -14.34 7.35 10.13
C ASP A 370 -14.40 6.34 8.98
N GLN A 371 -13.46 6.40 8.04
CA GLN A 371 -13.32 5.40 6.97
C GLN A 371 -12.93 4.01 7.50
N THR A 372 -11.99 3.94 8.45
CA THR A 372 -11.62 2.67 9.09
C THR A 372 -12.80 2.08 9.86
N ARG A 373 -13.57 2.92 10.57
CA ARG A 373 -14.81 2.50 11.26
C ARG A 373 -15.81 1.89 10.30
N HIS A 374 -16.03 2.56 9.16
CA HIS A 374 -16.92 2.06 8.13
C HIS A 374 -16.48 0.68 7.62
N ALA A 375 -15.20 0.54 7.26
CA ALA A 375 -14.66 -0.72 6.77
C ALA A 375 -14.75 -1.86 7.81
N ILE A 376 -14.42 -1.59 9.07
CA ILE A 376 -14.58 -2.56 10.17
C ILE A 376 -16.03 -3.03 10.28
N GLY A 377 -17.01 -2.11 10.23
CA GLY A 377 -18.43 -2.48 10.25
C GLY A 377 -18.84 -3.37 9.07
N ARG A 378 -18.28 -3.14 7.88
CA ARG A 378 -18.51 -4.00 6.71
C ARG A 378 -17.87 -5.38 6.86
N ILE A 379 -16.66 -5.46 7.42
CA ILE A 379 -15.95 -6.71 7.67
C ILE A 379 -16.73 -7.58 8.66
N GLU A 380 -17.20 -7.01 9.77
CA GLU A 380 -18.02 -7.74 10.75
C GLU A 380 -19.36 -8.20 10.18
N GLY A 381 -20.01 -7.33 9.41
CA GLY A 381 -21.28 -7.64 8.75
C GLY A 381 -21.18 -8.66 7.60
N SER A 382 -19.98 -9.11 7.23
CA SER A 382 -19.79 -10.10 6.16
C SER A 382 -20.29 -11.50 6.54
N GLY A 383 -20.27 -11.86 7.83
CA GLY A 383 -20.54 -13.22 8.27
C GLY A 383 -19.50 -14.26 7.83
N ARG A 384 -18.32 -13.82 7.36
CA ARG A 384 -17.27 -14.70 6.81
C ARG A 384 -15.96 -14.70 7.61
N LEU A 385 -15.99 -14.17 8.84
CA LEU A 385 -14.85 -14.21 9.75
C LEU A 385 -14.72 -15.58 10.41
N THR A 386 -13.49 -15.99 10.70
CA THR A 386 -13.26 -17.13 11.62
C THR A 386 -13.41 -16.64 13.07
N ALA A 387 -13.46 -17.54 14.06
CA ALA A 387 -13.46 -17.13 15.48
C ALA A 387 -12.24 -16.27 15.86
N ASN A 388 -11.07 -16.53 15.25
CA ASN A 388 -9.91 -15.66 15.41
C ASN A 388 -10.12 -14.31 14.71
N GLY A 389 -10.74 -14.31 13.53
CA GLY A 389 -11.12 -13.09 12.81
C GLY A 389 -12.05 -12.18 13.59
N GLU A 390 -13.11 -12.74 14.18
CA GLU A 390 -14.06 -12.00 15.01
C GLU A 390 -13.34 -11.34 16.19
N ARG A 391 -12.50 -12.10 16.91
CA ARG A 391 -11.68 -11.55 18.00
C ARG A 391 -10.71 -10.47 17.52
N PHE A 392 -10.07 -10.67 16.38
CA PHE A 392 -9.12 -9.73 15.81
C PHE A 392 -9.79 -8.40 15.44
N VAL A 393 -10.90 -8.48 14.72
CA VAL A 393 -11.67 -7.31 14.30
C VAL A 393 -12.31 -6.59 15.49
N ALA A 394 -12.74 -7.32 16.52
CA ALA A 394 -13.19 -6.72 17.78
C ALA A 394 -12.08 -5.92 18.48
N GLY A 395 -10.84 -6.41 18.47
CA GLY A 395 -9.68 -5.66 18.97
C GLY A 395 -9.39 -4.40 18.16
N MET A 396 -9.56 -4.46 16.83
CA MET A 396 -9.44 -3.30 15.95
C MET A 396 -10.52 -2.25 16.27
N ARG A 397 -11.77 -2.69 16.46
CA ARG A 397 -12.90 -1.83 16.84
C ARG A 397 -12.65 -1.14 18.17
N ALA A 398 -12.27 -1.88 19.21
CA ALA A 398 -12.00 -1.32 20.54
C ALA A 398 -10.89 -0.26 20.50
N SER A 399 -9.85 -0.49 19.68
CA SER A 399 -8.75 0.47 19.50
C SER A 399 -9.21 1.74 18.80
N LEU A 400 -10.16 1.63 17.87
CA LEU A 400 -10.75 2.77 17.19
C LEU A 400 -11.72 3.55 18.09
N GLU A 401 -12.46 2.86 18.96
CA GLU A 401 -13.39 3.46 19.91
C GLU A 401 -12.68 4.35 20.95
N ALA A 402 -11.43 4.06 21.28
CA ALA A 402 -10.58 4.91 22.13
C ALA A 402 -10.39 6.35 21.59
N TRP A 403 -10.71 6.58 20.31
CA TRP A 403 -10.58 7.87 19.63
C TRP A 403 -11.90 8.65 19.51
N THR A 404 -13.00 8.11 20.02
CA THR A 404 -14.36 8.65 19.81
C THR A 404 -14.51 10.06 20.37
N ASP A 405 -13.97 10.33 21.56
CA ASP A 405 -14.10 11.63 22.25
C ASP A 405 -13.05 12.67 21.81
N THR A 406 -12.25 12.36 20.79
CA THR A 406 -11.22 13.29 20.30
C THR A 406 -11.87 14.44 19.55
N THR A 407 -11.76 15.65 20.11
CA THR A 407 -12.27 16.89 19.51
C THR A 407 -11.27 17.44 18.47
N VAL A 408 -11.78 17.95 17.36
CA VAL A 408 -10.99 18.57 16.28
C VAL A 408 -11.58 19.91 15.84
N ALA A 409 -10.84 20.70 15.08
CA ALA A 409 -11.36 21.90 14.43
C ALA A 409 -12.51 21.56 13.48
N ALA A 410 -13.55 22.41 13.46
CA ALA A 410 -14.73 22.22 12.60
C ALA A 410 -14.37 22.17 11.11
N GLU A 411 -13.42 23.00 10.67
CA GLU A 411 -12.94 23.00 9.28
C GLU A 411 -12.29 21.66 8.90
N ALA A 412 -11.45 21.10 9.77
CA ALA A 412 -10.81 19.81 9.55
C ALA A 412 -11.85 18.68 9.43
N GLY A 413 -12.83 18.66 10.34
CA GLY A 413 -13.93 17.69 10.30
C GLY A 413 -14.78 17.82 9.04
N ALA A 414 -15.12 19.05 8.63
CA ALA A 414 -15.89 19.32 7.42
C ALA A 414 -15.16 18.84 6.15
N HIS A 415 -13.86 19.13 6.02
CA HIS A 415 -13.09 18.65 4.88
C HIS A 415 -12.94 17.13 4.87
N ALA A 416 -12.80 16.49 6.04
CA ALA A 416 -12.71 15.03 6.13
C ALA A 416 -14.01 14.34 5.71
N GLU A 417 -15.14 14.87 6.17
CA GLU A 417 -16.47 14.41 5.77
C GLU A 417 -16.70 14.59 4.27
N ASP A 418 -16.30 15.75 3.72
CA ASP A 418 -16.39 16.00 2.28
C ASP A 418 -15.52 15.01 1.51
N THR A 419 -14.26 14.79 1.88
CA THR A 419 -13.38 13.81 1.21
C THR A 419 -13.95 12.40 1.27
N ALA A 420 -14.49 11.97 2.41
CA ALA A 420 -15.09 10.65 2.54
C ALA A 420 -16.35 10.49 1.67
N ALA A 421 -17.24 11.50 1.68
CA ALA A 421 -18.44 11.52 0.86
C ALA A 421 -18.09 11.52 -0.64
N ASP A 422 -17.09 12.30 -1.03
CA ASP A 422 -16.61 12.44 -2.41
C ASP A 422 -16.21 11.08 -3.00
N HIS A 423 -15.33 10.37 -2.31
CA HIS A 423 -14.91 9.04 -2.72
C HIS A 423 -16.09 8.05 -2.75
N ALA A 424 -16.92 8.03 -1.71
CA ALA A 424 -18.04 7.10 -1.64
C ALA A 424 -19.06 7.31 -2.77
N LEU A 425 -19.43 8.56 -3.05
CA LEU A 425 -20.39 8.91 -4.09
C LEU A 425 -19.83 8.59 -5.49
N THR A 426 -18.59 8.99 -5.76
CA THR A 426 -17.93 8.65 -7.04
C THR A 426 -17.83 7.14 -7.23
N TRP A 427 -17.46 6.39 -6.19
CA TRP A 427 -17.39 4.94 -6.23
C TRP A 427 -18.75 4.33 -6.58
N ARG A 428 -19.83 4.78 -5.92
CA ARG A 428 -21.18 4.28 -6.21
C ARG A 428 -21.57 4.48 -7.66
N VAL A 429 -21.43 5.70 -8.20
CA VAL A 429 -21.77 6.00 -9.61
C VAL A 429 -20.94 5.13 -10.57
N ARG A 430 -19.66 4.89 -10.26
CA ARG A 430 -18.79 4.06 -11.10
C ARG A 430 -19.14 2.57 -11.05
N HIS A 431 -19.47 2.03 -9.88
CA HIS A 431 -19.49 0.59 -9.64
C HIS A 431 -20.87 -0.01 -9.43
N LEU A 432 -21.89 0.78 -9.10
CA LEU A 432 -23.25 0.29 -8.91
C LEU A 432 -24.08 0.50 -10.17
N ARG A 433 -24.89 -0.50 -10.53
CA ARG A 433 -25.84 -0.43 -11.64
C ARG A 433 -27.26 -0.68 -11.15
N PRO A 434 -28.16 0.32 -11.25
CA PRO A 434 -29.57 0.08 -10.98
C PRO A 434 -30.16 -0.86 -12.04
N ASP A 435 -31.24 -1.56 -11.68
CA ASP A 435 -32.00 -2.39 -12.62
C ASP A 435 -32.52 -1.52 -13.78
N PRO A 436 -32.20 -1.86 -15.05
CA PRO A 436 -32.66 -1.10 -16.21
C PRO A 436 -34.18 -0.91 -16.27
N ALA A 437 -34.96 -1.90 -15.83
CA ALA A 437 -36.43 -1.81 -15.82
C ALA A 437 -36.92 -0.78 -14.79
N ASP A 438 -36.27 -0.72 -13.62
CA ASP A 438 -36.59 0.29 -12.60
C ASP A 438 -36.22 1.70 -13.11
N VAL A 439 -35.06 1.85 -13.78
CA VAL A 439 -34.63 3.12 -14.40
C VAL A 439 -35.64 3.56 -15.47
N ASP A 440 -36.06 2.67 -16.35
CA ASP A 440 -37.06 2.95 -17.39
C ASP A 440 -38.40 3.39 -16.79
N GLN A 441 -38.89 2.66 -15.80
CA GLN A 441 -40.15 2.98 -15.12
C GLN A 441 -40.10 4.37 -14.47
N ILE A 442 -39.00 4.68 -13.76
CA ILE A 442 -38.82 5.98 -13.11
C ILE A 442 -38.70 7.10 -14.17
N ALA A 443 -37.93 6.88 -15.23
CA ALA A 443 -37.73 7.87 -16.30
C ALA A 443 -39.03 8.20 -17.06
N LEU A 444 -39.89 7.20 -17.30
CA LEU A 444 -41.20 7.40 -17.90
C LEU A 444 -42.15 8.18 -16.99
N ALA A 445 -42.06 7.96 -15.68
CA ALA A 445 -42.87 8.66 -14.68
C ALA A 445 -42.49 10.14 -14.48
N TRP A 446 -41.31 10.58 -14.94
CA TRP A 446 -40.85 11.97 -14.85
C TRP A 446 -41.26 12.80 -16.07
N PRO A 447 -41.75 14.06 -15.97
CA PRO A 447 -42.22 14.75 -14.79
C PRO A 447 -43.74 14.52 -14.67
N GLY A 448 -44.14 13.53 -13.89
CA GLY A 448 -45.55 13.21 -13.64
C GLY A 448 -45.98 13.66 -12.24
N GLY A 449 -47.27 13.96 -12.08
CA GLY A 449 -47.89 14.18 -10.75
C GLY A 449 -47.98 12.93 -9.88
N THR A 450 -47.41 11.81 -10.33
CA THR A 450 -47.32 10.54 -9.60
C THR A 450 -45.98 10.45 -8.84
N PRO A 451 -45.98 9.95 -7.59
CA PRO A 451 -44.75 9.75 -6.82
C PRO A 451 -43.76 8.82 -7.52
N ALA A 452 -42.47 9.06 -7.31
CA ALA A 452 -41.41 8.17 -7.79
C ALA A 452 -41.57 6.75 -7.20
N PRO A 453 -41.41 5.68 -8.00
CA PRO A 453 -41.33 4.31 -7.50
C PRO A 453 -40.24 4.15 -6.42
N PRO A 454 -40.41 3.25 -5.44
CA PRO A 454 -39.39 2.98 -4.42
C PRO A 454 -38.05 2.58 -5.03
N LEU A 455 -36.95 3.13 -4.50
CA LEU A 455 -35.61 2.80 -4.97
C LEU A 455 -35.14 1.46 -4.39
N ARG A 456 -34.70 0.56 -5.27
CA ARG A 456 -34.07 -0.71 -4.87
C ARG A 456 -32.56 -0.55 -4.77
N ARG A 457 -31.91 -1.43 -3.99
CA ARG A 457 -30.45 -1.47 -3.91
C ARG A 457 -29.87 -1.93 -5.25
N PRO A 458 -29.02 -1.12 -5.90
CA PRO A 458 -28.37 -1.49 -7.15
C PRO A 458 -27.39 -2.66 -6.97
N GLU A 459 -27.15 -3.38 -8.06
CA GLU A 459 -26.16 -4.45 -8.11
C GLU A 459 -24.74 -3.88 -8.30
N LEU A 460 -23.76 -4.58 -7.73
CA LEU A 460 -22.37 -4.24 -7.93
C LEU A 460 -21.88 -4.80 -9.26
N THR A 461 -21.22 -3.96 -10.05
CA THR A 461 -20.56 -4.37 -11.29
C THR A 461 -19.05 -4.38 -11.10
N ALA A 462 -18.41 -5.42 -11.68
CA ALA A 462 -16.96 -5.41 -11.85
C ALA A 462 -16.59 -4.22 -12.73
N SER A 463 -15.55 -3.48 -12.34
CA SER A 463 -15.10 -2.34 -13.10
C SER A 463 -13.94 -2.71 -14.01
N ASP A 464 -14.05 -2.34 -15.27
CA ASP A 464 -12.95 -2.44 -16.25
C ASP A 464 -12.05 -1.19 -16.21
N ARG A 465 -12.36 -0.19 -15.37
CA ARG A 465 -11.57 1.04 -15.25
C ARG A 465 -10.41 0.82 -14.30
N GLU A 466 -9.20 1.15 -14.75
CA GLU A 466 -8.02 1.07 -13.89
C GLU A 466 -8.20 1.93 -12.63
N PRO A 467 -7.79 1.43 -11.45
CA PRO A 467 -7.82 2.19 -10.20
C PRO A 467 -6.79 3.31 -10.27
N GLY A 468 -7.15 4.49 -10.78
CA GLY A 468 -6.12 5.47 -11.12
C GLY A 468 -6.53 6.88 -11.49
N THR A 469 -7.78 7.32 -11.33
CA THR A 469 -8.10 8.74 -11.58
C THR A 469 -8.27 9.49 -10.27
N ARG A 470 -7.23 10.29 -9.96
CA ARG A 470 -7.16 11.17 -8.79
C ARG A 470 -8.46 11.93 -8.61
N ASN A 471 -8.91 12.00 -7.36
CA ASN A 471 -9.88 13.00 -6.96
C ASN A 471 -9.18 14.36 -6.81
N THR A 472 -9.28 15.21 -7.84
CA THR A 472 -8.74 16.58 -7.87
C THR A 472 -9.10 17.36 -6.59
N ARG A 473 -10.30 17.14 -6.04
CA ARG A 473 -10.76 17.83 -4.83
C ARG A 473 -9.99 17.45 -3.58
N THR A 474 -9.56 16.20 -3.42
CA THR A 474 -8.72 15.79 -2.29
C THR A 474 -7.39 16.55 -2.29
N GLY A 475 -6.74 16.66 -3.46
CA GLY A 475 -5.52 17.45 -3.61
C GLY A 475 -5.73 18.94 -3.29
N LEU A 476 -6.84 19.52 -3.74
CA LEU A 476 -7.20 20.91 -3.42
C LEU A 476 -7.49 21.10 -1.91
N ARG A 477 -8.13 20.14 -1.23
CA ARG A 477 -8.33 20.19 0.22
C ARG A 477 -7.01 20.13 0.98
N HIS A 478 -6.08 19.26 0.56
CA HIS A 478 -4.74 19.21 1.16
C HIS A 478 -4.00 20.54 0.97
N LEU A 479 -4.07 21.11 -0.24
CA LEU A 479 -3.48 22.41 -0.55
C LEU A 479 -4.10 23.52 0.31
N ARG A 480 -5.43 23.57 0.44
CA ARG A 480 -6.15 24.53 1.28
C ARG A 480 -5.73 24.43 2.75
N LEU A 481 -5.56 23.21 3.26
CA LEU A 481 -5.27 22.97 4.67
C LEU A 481 -3.80 23.20 5.05
N ARG A 482 -2.84 22.92 4.15
CA ARG A 482 -1.40 23.05 4.45
C ARG A 482 -0.75 24.31 3.87
N HIS A 483 -1.27 24.81 2.75
CA HIS A 483 -0.68 25.92 2.00
C HIS A 483 -1.79 26.88 1.53
N PRO A 484 -2.51 27.54 2.46
CA PRO A 484 -3.67 28.37 2.13
C PRO A 484 -3.34 29.50 1.14
N ASP A 485 -2.14 30.08 1.20
CA ASP A 485 -1.68 31.11 0.25
C ASP A 485 -1.55 30.58 -1.18
N GLU A 486 -1.10 29.33 -1.35
CA GLU A 486 -1.02 28.69 -2.65
C GLU A 486 -2.41 28.35 -3.19
N PHE A 487 -3.29 27.84 -2.33
CA PHE A 487 -4.69 27.63 -2.67
C PHE A 487 -5.36 28.94 -3.12
N ALA A 488 -5.09 30.07 -2.46
CA ALA A 488 -5.60 31.38 -2.84
C ALA A 488 -5.15 31.79 -4.25
N ARG A 489 -3.89 31.50 -4.63
CA ARG A 489 -3.37 31.75 -5.99
C ARG A 489 -4.05 30.86 -7.04
N VAL A 490 -4.27 29.58 -6.74
CA VAL A 490 -5.02 28.67 -7.62
C VAL A 490 -6.45 29.18 -7.81
N ARG A 491 -7.11 29.64 -6.74
CA ARG A 491 -8.46 30.21 -6.82
C ARG A 491 -8.53 31.47 -7.68
N ALA A 492 -7.55 32.36 -7.57
CA ALA A 492 -7.52 33.60 -8.36
C ALA A 492 -7.37 33.35 -9.87
N THR A 493 -6.81 32.20 -10.26
CA THR A 493 -6.48 31.88 -11.66
C THR A 493 -7.40 30.84 -12.29
N ARG A 494 -8.26 30.18 -11.51
CA ARG A 494 -9.21 29.14 -11.97
C ARG A 494 -10.62 29.36 -11.42
N GLY A 495 -11.57 29.66 -12.30
CA GLY A 495 -13.02 29.67 -12.01
C GLY A 495 -13.66 28.26 -12.03
N ASP A 496 -12.99 27.29 -11.43
CA ASP A 496 -13.33 25.86 -11.50
C ASP A 496 -14.38 25.45 -10.43
N ALA A 497 -15.24 24.46 -10.74
CA ALA A 497 -16.25 23.95 -9.80
C ALA A 497 -15.62 23.34 -8.54
N ASP A 498 -14.53 22.57 -8.68
CA ASP A 498 -13.82 21.93 -7.58
C ASP A 498 -13.18 22.97 -6.66
N VAL A 499 -12.63 24.04 -7.25
CA VAL A 499 -12.02 25.15 -6.51
C VAL A 499 -13.08 25.90 -5.71
N ALA A 500 -14.24 26.21 -6.30
CA ALA A 500 -15.34 26.86 -5.60
C ALA A 500 -15.90 26.00 -4.46
N LEU A 501 -16.02 24.69 -4.68
CA LEU A 501 -16.46 23.76 -3.65
C LEU A 501 -15.49 23.74 -2.47
N VAL A 502 -14.19 23.56 -2.73
CA VAL A 502 -13.16 23.54 -1.68
C VAL A 502 -13.00 24.92 -1.04
N ALA A 503 -13.31 26.01 -1.74
CA ALA A 503 -13.35 27.36 -1.18
C ALA A 503 -14.51 27.57 -0.19
N GLY A 504 -15.52 26.70 -0.19
CA GLY A 504 -16.71 26.81 0.65
C GLY A 504 -17.89 27.51 -0.03
N HIS A 505 -17.81 27.76 -1.34
CA HIS A 505 -18.88 28.41 -2.11
C HIS A 505 -19.83 27.35 -2.72
N GLY A 506 -20.59 26.67 -1.86
CA GLY A 506 -21.42 25.53 -2.26
C GLY A 506 -22.43 25.81 -3.36
N ALA A 507 -23.14 26.95 -3.31
CA ALA A 507 -24.12 27.33 -4.33
C ALA A 507 -23.46 27.58 -5.70
N GLU A 508 -22.35 28.35 -5.70
CA GLU A 508 -21.56 28.64 -6.89
C GLU A 508 -20.99 27.35 -7.52
N ALA A 509 -20.50 26.44 -6.69
CA ALA A 509 -20.02 25.13 -7.14
C ALA A 509 -21.15 24.28 -7.72
N ALA A 510 -22.34 24.26 -7.10
CA ALA A 510 -23.49 23.50 -7.58
C ALA A 510 -23.92 23.96 -8.98
N ASP A 511 -23.98 25.27 -9.24
CA ASP A 511 -24.30 25.79 -10.57
C ASP A 511 -23.26 25.39 -11.63
N ARG A 512 -21.97 25.39 -11.26
CA ARG A 512 -20.92 24.92 -12.18
C ARG A 512 -20.96 23.42 -12.44
N TYR A 513 -21.24 22.59 -11.43
CA TYR A 513 -21.41 21.15 -11.67
C TYR A 513 -22.65 20.85 -12.51
N ARG A 514 -23.76 21.59 -12.32
CA ARG A 514 -24.93 21.49 -13.20
C ARG A 514 -24.57 21.78 -14.65
N ALA A 515 -23.78 22.83 -14.90
CA ALA A 515 -23.30 23.14 -16.24
C ALA A 515 -22.41 22.02 -16.81
N ARG A 516 -21.45 21.49 -16.02
CA ARG A 516 -20.60 20.36 -16.45
C ARG A 516 -21.39 19.09 -16.77
N LEU A 517 -22.40 18.76 -15.98
CA LEU A 517 -23.25 17.58 -16.20
C LEU A 517 -24.19 17.73 -17.39
N ALA A 518 -24.48 18.97 -17.82
CA ALA A 518 -25.19 19.19 -19.07
C ALA A 518 -24.32 18.76 -20.27
N ASP A 519 -23.02 19.04 -20.22
CA ASP A 519 -22.02 18.69 -21.24
C ASP A 519 -21.60 17.21 -21.16
N ASP A 520 -21.24 16.72 -19.98
CA ASP A 520 -20.86 15.33 -19.69
C ASP A 520 -21.69 14.73 -18.54
N PRO A 521 -22.88 14.17 -18.84
CA PRO A 521 -23.74 13.56 -17.82
C PRO A 521 -23.16 12.26 -17.24
N GLY A 522 -22.10 11.70 -17.83
CA GLY A 522 -21.46 10.45 -17.43
C GLY A 522 -20.37 10.63 -16.37
N SER A 523 -20.04 11.87 -16.00
CA SER A 523 -18.98 12.19 -15.04
C SER A 523 -19.38 11.84 -13.61
N ALA A 524 -18.83 10.75 -13.08
CA ALA A 524 -19.07 10.31 -11.69
C ALA A 524 -18.52 11.31 -10.67
N GLU A 525 -17.43 12.00 -11.02
CA GLU A 525 -16.78 13.04 -10.26
C GLU A 525 -17.67 14.28 -10.16
N ASP A 526 -18.34 14.70 -11.23
CA ASP A 526 -19.22 15.86 -11.19
C ASP A 526 -20.54 15.56 -10.48
N TRP A 527 -21.07 14.34 -10.57
CA TRP A 527 -22.22 13.91 -9.75
C TRP A 527 -21.90 13.94 -8.24
N ALA A 528 -20.73 13.44 -7.84
CA ALA A 528 -20.28 13.52 -6.45
C ALA A 528 -20.04 14.97 -6.01
N GLY A 529 -19.42 15.78 -6.87
CA GLY A 529 -19.20 17.20 -6.65
C GLY A 529 -20.52 17.97 -6.43
N LEU A 530 -21.53 17.72 -7.28
CA LEU A 530 -22.86 18.32 -7.17
C LEU A 530 -23.54 17.97 -5.84
N ALA A 531 -23.46 16.71 -5.41
CA ALA A 531 -24.04 16.25 -4.15
C ALA A 531 -23.44 16.98 -2.94
N ILE A 532 -22.11 17.11 -2.90
CA ILE A 532 -21.41 17.82 -1.82
C ILE A 532 -21.69 19.32 -1.89
N ALA A 533 -21.69 19.90 -3.09
CA ALA A 533 -21.99 21.31 -3.31
C ALA A 533 -23.41 21.68 -2.84
N ALA A 534 -24.41 20.86 -3.17
CA ALA A 534 -25.79 21.03 -2.73
C ALA A 534 -25.90 20.98 -1.19
N ARG A 535 -25.23 20.01 -0.55
CA ARG A 535 -25.16 19.92 0.92
C ARG A 535 -24.52 21.18 1.53
N ARG A 536 -23.36 21.62 1.00
CA ARG A 536 -22.63 22.80 1.49
C ARG A 536 -23.36 24.11 1.20
N GLY A 537 -24.21 24.15 0.18
CA GLY A 537 -25.11 25.27 -0.14
C GLY A 537 -26.40 25.31 0.67
N GLY A 538 -26.59 24.40 1.64
CA GLY A 538 -27.78 24.36 2.50
C GLY A 538 -28.98 23.60 1.92
N ALA A 539 -28.79 22.87 0.80
CA ALA A 539 -29.83 22.12 0.11
C ALA A 539 -29.42 20.64 -0.02
N ALA A 540 -29.19 19.94 1.09
CA ALA A 540 -28.89 18.51 1.05
C ALA A 540 -30.08 17.72 0.48
N ILE A 541 -29.82 16.87 -0.53
CA ILE A 541 -30.86 16.09 -1.23
C ILE A 541 -30.61 14.60 -0.95
N PRO A 542 -31.45 13.93 -0.14
CA PRO A 542 -31.22 12.53 0.26
C PRO A 542 -30.99 11.56 -0.90
N ALA A 543 -31.75 11.67 -2.00
CA ALA A 543 -31.57 10.80 -3.17
C ALA A 543 -30.19 10.95 -3.81
N LEU A 544 -29.68 12.18 -3.88
CA LEU A 544 -28.38 12.47 -4.48
C LEU A 544 -27.22 11.96 -3.61
N THR A 545 -27.43 11.82 -2.29
CA THR A 545 -26.43 11.26 -1.37
C THR A 545 -26.53 9.74 -1.20
N ALA A 546 -27.74 9.18 -1.20
CA ALA A 546 -27.97 7.77 -0.92
C ALA A 546 -27.96 6.89 -2.18
N PHE A 547 -28.37 7.45 -3.32
CA PHE A 547 -28.54 6.75 -4.59
C PHE A 547 -28.06 7.59 -5.80
N PRO A 548 -26.86 8.21 -5.77
CA PRO A 548 -26.37 9.04 -6.89
C PRO A 548 -26.32 8.27 -8.22
N GLU A 549 -26.01 6.98 -8.19
CA GLU A 549 -26.01 6.10 -9.36
C GLU A 549 -27.39 5.96 -10.01
N VAL A 550 -28.46 5.97 -9.21
CA VAL A 550 -29.84 5.91 -9.70
C VAL A 550 -30.23 7.25 -10.30
N VAL A 551 -29.91 8.36 -9.62
CA VAL A 551 -30.18 9.71 -10.12
C VAL A 551 -29.48 9.92 -11.47
N ALA A 552 -28.21 9.54 -11.58
CA ALA A 552 -27.43 9.65 -12.81
C ALA A 552 -28.02 8.81 -13.96
N ALA A 553 -28.38 7.55 -13.68
CA ALA A 553 -28.97 6.65 -14.67
C ALA A 553 -30.33 7.17 -15.18
N VAL A 554 -31.20 7.61 -14.26
CA VAL A 554 -32.52 8.17 -14.62
C VAL A 554 -32.38 9.49 -15.36
N HIS A 555 -31.47 10.37 -14.94
CA HIS A 555 -31.16 11.63 -15.64
C HIS A 555 -30.73 11.38 -17.09
N HIS A 556 -29.82 10.42 -17.29
CA HIS A 556 -29.38 10.01 -18.62
C HIS A 556 -30.56 9.47 -19.45
N ARG A 557 -31.34 8.55 -18.87
CA ARG A 557 -32.45 7.89 -19.54
C ARG A 557 -33.57 8.83 -19.95
N ILE A 558 -33.91 9.81 -19.12
CA ILE A 558 -34.89 10.86 -19.47
C ILE A 558 -34.41 11.64 -20.71
N GLY A 559 -33.11 11.95 -20.78
CA GLY A 559 -32.51 12.60 -21.96
C GLY A 559 -32.68 11.79 -23.24
N GLU A 560 -32.46 10.46 -23.17
CA GLU A 560 -32.68 9.57 -24.31
C GLU A 560 -34.15 9.52 -24.74
N LEU A 561 -35.07 9.44 -23.79
CA LEU A 561 -36.51 9.31 -24.07
C LEU A 561 -37.16 10.61 -24.57
N ARG A 562 -36.66 11.77 -24.15
CA ARG A 562 -37.34 13.08 -24.33
C ARG A 562 -36.55 14.11 -25.12
N GLY A 563 -35.32 13.80 -25.53
CA GLY A 563 -34.44 14.71 -26.28
C GLY A 563 -33.91 15.90 -25.46
N SER A 564 -34.26 16.02 -24.18
CA SER A 564 -33.74 17.01 -23.24
C SER A 564 -33.63 16.41 -21.85
N ARG A 565 -32.56 16.77 -21.13
CA ARG A 565 -32.30 16.29 -19.77
C ARG A 565 -32.92 17.26 -18.75
N PRO A 566 -33.47 16.75 -17.63
CA PRO A 566 -33.99 17.60 -16.57
C PRO A 566 -32.85 18.25 -15.80
N ASP A 567 -33.16 19.26 -15.00
CA ASP A 567 -32.21 19.73 -14.00
C ASP A 567 -31.88 18.59 -13.00
N PRO A 568 -30.59 18.29 -12.75
CA PRO A 568 -30.20 17.16 -11.91
C PRO A 568 -30.62 17.34 -10.44
N LEU A 569 -30.70 18.58 -9.92
CA LEU A 569 -31.17 18.82 -8.55
C LEU A 569 -32.68 18.66 -8.44
N ASP A 570 -33.45 19.11 -9.44
CA ASP A 570 -34.91 18.95 -9.45
C ASP A 570 -35.31 17.48 -9.54
N LEU A 571 -34.63 16.71 -10.40
CA LEU A 571 -34.82 15.26 -10.47
C LEU A 571 -34.52 14.59 -9.13
N ALA A 572 -33.38 14.92 -8.52
CA ALA A 572 -33.00 14.33 -7.24
C ALA A 572 -33.98 14.69 -6.10
N ARG A 573 -34.54 15.91 -6.09
CA ARG A 573 -35.59 16.31 -5.15
C ARG A 573 -36.86 15.48 -5.35
N TRP A 574 -37.27 15.27 -6.59
CA TRP A 574 -38.44 14.45 -6.90
C TRP A 574 -38.25 12.96 -6.52
N LEU A 575 -37.02 12.44 -6.60
CA LEU A 575 -36.69 11.08 -6.16
C LEU A 575 -36.57 10.91 -4.64
N THR A 576 -36.39 12.00 -3.88
CA THR A 576 -36.16 11.94 -2.43
C THR A 576 -37.24 11.18 -1.65
N PRO A 577 -38.54 11.34 -1.91
CA PRO A 577 -39.59 10.56 -1.24
C PRO A 577 -39.51 9.04 -1.44
N ALA A 578 -38.77 8.57 -2.46
CA ALA A 578 -38.57 7.15 -2.76
C ALA A 578 -37.33 6.53 -2.07
N VAL A 579 -36.52 7.35 -1.39
CA VAL A 579 -35.42 6.90 -0.51
C VAL A 579 -36.03 6.44 0.81
N ARG A 580 -36.24 5.13 0.97
CA ARG A 580 -36.76 4.52 2.21
C ARG A 580 -35.74 3.60 2.86
#